data_AF-A0A3D2JEC0-F1
#
_entry.id   AF-A0A3D2JEC0-F1
#
_cell.length_a   1.000
_cell.length_b   1.000
_cell.length_c   1.000
_cell.angle_alpha   90.00
_cell.angle_beta   90.00
_cell.angle_gamma   90.00
#
_symmetry.space_group_name_H-M   'P 1'
#
loop_
_entity.id
_entity.type
_entity.pdbx_description
1 polymer ?
#
loop_
_entity_poly.entity_id
_entity_poly.type
_entity_poly.pdbx_seq_one_letter_code
_entity_poly.pdbx_strand_id
1 'polypeptide(L)'
;MRADRLLSLLMVLQIKGRATAQELAERLEVSERTIYRDIEALSVAGVPVYAERGPGGGCMLAEGYRTNLTGLNEDEVRTLFTPGATAVLADLGASKALEAALLKLLAALPST
;
A
#
# COMPACT_ATOMS: atom_id res chain seq x y z
N MET A 1 17.32 9.08 -5.58
CA MET A 1 17.26 8.86 -4.11
C MET A 1 16.60 7.50 -3.81
N ARG A 2 16.76 6.91 -2.61
CA ARG A 2 16.15 5.61 -2.27
C ARG A 2 14.62 5.65 -2.30
N ALA A 3 14.00 6.70 -1.74
CA ALA A 3 12.55 6.85 -1.71
C ALA A 3 11.91 6.91 -3.11
N ASP A 4 12.54 7.65 -4.02
CA ASP A 4 12.11 7.79 -5.42
C ASP A 4 12.06 6.43 -6.15
N ARG A 5 13.05 5.57 -5.90
CA ARG A 5 13.10 4.22 -6.45
C ARG A 5 12.07 3.29 -5.83
N LEU A 6 11.84 3.36 -4.53
CA LEU A 6 10.80 2.57 -3.86
C LEU A 6 9.41 2.91 -4.41
N LEU A 7 9.14 4.20 -4.62
CA LEU A 7 7.89 4.66 -5.22
C LEU A 7 7.75 4.18 -6.68
N SER A 8 8.82 4.28 -7.47
CA SER A 8 8.85 3.76 -8.85
C SER A 8 8.59 2.25 -8.90
N LEU A 9 9.20 1.48 -8.01
CA LEU A 9 8.98 0.03 -7.91
C LEU A 9 7.52 -0.29 -7.59
N LEU A 10 6.93 0.43 -6.63
CA LEU A 10 5.53 0.27 -6.26
C LEU A 10 4.59 0.57 -7.43
N MET A 11 4.83 1.66 -8.16
CA MET A 11 4.03 2.01 -9.36
C MET A 11 4.13 0.94 -10.45
N VAL A 12 5.33 0.38 -10.69
CA VAL A 12 5.50 -0.68 -11.68
C VAL A 12 4.68 -1.92 -11.31
N LEU A 13 4.69 -2.30 -10.03
CA LEU A 13 3.90 -3.43 -9.54
C LEU A 13 2.40 -3.15 -9.56
N GLN A 14 1.96 -1.92 -9.29
CA GLN A 14 0.55 -1.52 -9.43
C GLN A 14 0.07 -1.60 -10.88
N ILE A 15 0.89 -1.27 -11.88
CA ILE A 15 0.49 -1.34 -13.28
C ILE A 15 0.55 -2.78 -13.80
N LYS A 16 1.69 -3.48 -13.62
CA LYS A 16 1.90 -4.82 -14.19
C LYS A 16 1.25 -5.95 -13.39
N GLY A 17 1.09 -5.78 -12.07
CA GLY A 17 0.59 -6.82 -11.17
C GLY A 17 1.64 -7.82 -10.76
N ARG A 18 2.36 -8.37 -11.73
CA ARG A 18 3.47 -9.29 -11.51
C ARG A 18 4.63 -8.89 -12.42
N ALA A 19 5.84 -8.90 -11.89
CA ALA A 19 7.07 -8.68 -12.64
C ALA A 19 8.22 -9.46 -12.01
N THR A 20 9.09 -10.05 -12.82
CA THR A 20 10.29 -10.74 -12.30
C THR A 20 11.27 -9.75 -11.66
N ALA A 21 12.12 -10.23 -10.76
CA ALA A 21 13.16 -9.38 -10.17
C ALA A 21 14.13 -8.84 -11.24
N GLN A 22 14.41 -9.65 -12.27
CA GLN A 22 15.22 -9.25 -13.42
C GLN A 22 14.58 -8.10 -14.21
N GLU A 23 13.30 -8.20 -14.58
CA GLU A 23 12.60 -7.10 -15.28
C GLU A 23 12.59 -5.80 -14.48
N LEU A 24 12.40 -5.90 -13.16
CA LEU A 24 12.42 -4.73 -12.27
C LEU A 24 13.82 -4.14 -12.17
N ALA A 25 14.85 -4.99 -12.08
CA ALA A 25 16.25 -4.61 -12.03
C ALA A 25 16.68 -3.85 -13.29
N GLU A 26 16.35 -4.40 -14.47
CA GLU A 26 16.61 -3.77 -15.76
C GLU A 26 15.89 -2.42 -15.89
N ARG A 27 14.61 -2.36 -15.50
CA ARG A 27 13.79 -1.15 -15.64
C ARG A 27 14.19 -0.04 -14.67
N LEU A 28 14.62 -0.38 -13.46
CA LEU A 28 15.02 0.57 -12.42
C LEU A 28 16.54 0.81 -12.40
N GLU A 29 17.27 0.22 -13.35
CA GLU A 29 18.73 0.33 -13.50
C GLU A 29 19.49 -0.05 -12.22
N VAL A 30 19.07 -1.13 -11.58
CA VAL A 30 19.69 -1.67 -10.35
C VAL A 30 19.91 -3.17 -10.45
N SER A 31 20.59 -3.75 -9.47
CA SER A 31 20.72 -5.21 -9.39
C SER A 31 19.47 -5.87 -8.81
N GLU A 32 19.23 -7.14 -9.15
CA GLU A 32 18.17 -7.96 -8.53
C GLU A 32 18.28 -8.00 -7.01
N ARG A 33 19.51 -8.04 -6.46
CA ARG A 33 19.75 -7.94 -5.01
C ARG A 33 19.16 -6.65 -4.41
N THR A 34 19.23 -5.55 -5.15
CA THR A 34 18.64 -4.27 -4.73
C THR A 34 17.12 -4.34 -4.77
N ILE A 35 16.55 -4.96 -5.81
CA ILE A 35 15.10 -5.20 -5.90
C ILE A 35 14.59 -5.99 -4.69
N TYR A 36 15.23 -7.11 -4.35
CA TYR A 36 14.82 -7.90 -3.18
C TYR A 36 14.92 -7.11 -1.88
N ARG A 37 15.99 -6.31 -1.69
CA ARG A 37 16.13 -5.44 -0.51
C ARG A 37 15.07 -4.34 -0.47
N ASP A 38 14.68 -3.81 -1.62
CA ASP A 38 13.66 -2.77 -1.74
C ASP A 38 12.25 -3.34 -1.52
N ILE A 39 11.98 -4.57 -1.96
CA ILE A 39 10.77 -5.34 -1.63
C ILE A 39 10.67 -5.59 -0.13
N GLU A 40 11.75 -6.03 0.50
CA GLU A 40 11.81 -6.19 1.95
C GLU A 40 11.55 -4.87 2.67
N ALA A 41 12.15 -3.77 2.22
CA ALA A 41 11.92 -2.45 2.79
C ALA A 41 10.46 -1.98 2.68
N LEU A 42 9.81 -2.25 1.54
CA LEU A 42 8.39 -1.98 1.34
C LEU A 42 7.52 -2.85 2.25
N SER A 43 7.84 -4.14 2.39
CA SER A 43 7.14 -5.06 3.29
C SER A 43 7.24 -4.62 4.75
N VAL A 44 8.42 -4.23 5.21
CA VAL A 44 8.63 -3.66 6.55
C VAL A 44 7.88 -2.35 6.75
N ALA A 45 7.71 -1.56 5.69
CA ALA A 45 6.90 -0.34 5.70
C ALA A 45 5.39 -0.59 5.60
N GLY A 46 4.92 -1.84 5.68
CA GLY A 46 3.50 -2.20 5.66
C GLY A 46 2.89 -2.32 4.27
N VAL A 47 3.68 -2.18 3.20
CA VAL A 47 3.19 -2.41 1.83
C VAL A 47 3.11 -3.92 1.59
N PRO A 48 1.95 -4.48 1.19
CA PRO A 48 1.78 -5.92 1.02
C PRO A 48 2.37 -6.39 -0.31
N VAL A 49 3.70 -6.37 -0.40
CA VAL A 49 4.49 -6.87 -1.52
C VAL A 49 5.17 -8.19 -1.15
N TYR A 50 5.21 -9.13 -2.07
CA TYR A 50 5.93 -10.39 -1.90
C TYR A 50 6.61 -10.82 -3.19
N ALA A 51 7.57 -11.75 -3.05
CA ALA A 51 8.28 -12.35 -4.16
C ALA A 51 8.11 -13.87 -4.13
N GLU A 52 7.58 -14.43 -5.21
CA GLU A 52 7.40 -15.85 -5.41
C GLU A 52 8.55 -16.42 -6.25
N ARG A 53 9.17 -17.52 -5.81
CA ARG A 53 10.28 -18.18 -6.53
C ARG A 53 9.75 -19.29 -7.44
N GLY A 54 10.41 -19.49 -8.58
CA GLY A 54 10.14 -20.60 -9.50
C GLY A 54 9.64 -20.16 -10.88
N PRO A 55 9.37 -21.11 -11.78
CA PRO A 55 8.81 -20.83 -13.11
C PRO A 55 7.46 -20.12 -13.00
N GLY A 56 7.34 -18.94 -13.59
CA GLY A 56 6.13 -18.09 -13.47
C GLY A 56 6.02 -17.30 -12.17
N GLY A 57 7.04 -17.39 -11.29
CA GLY A 57 7.18 -16.56 -10.10
C GLY A 57 7.50 -15.10 -10.43
N GLY A 58 7.63 -14.27 -9.41
CA GLY A 58 7.90 -12.86 -9.56
C GLY A 58 7.55 -12.05 -8.32
N CYS A 59 7.80 -10.76 -8.41
CA CYS A 59 7.44 -9.77 -7.42
C CYS A 59 6.04 -9.24 -7.75
N MET A 60 5.17 -9.18 -6.74
CA MET A 60 3.80 -8.71 -6.91
C MET A 60 3.25 -8.12 -5.62
N LEU A 61 2.19 -7.32 -5.78
CA LEU A 61 1.38 -6.84 -4.67
C LEU A 61 0.33 -7.91 -4.34
N ALA A 62 -0.08 -7.99 -3.08
CA ALA A 62 -1.24 -8.77 -2.68
C ALA A 62 -2.48 -8.39 -3.50
N GLU A 63 -3.27 -9.41 -3.83
CA GLU A 63 -4.54 -9.23 -4.53
C GLU A 63 -5.39 -8.21 -3.77
N GLY A 64 -6.02 -7.29 -4.51
CA GLY A 64 -6.80 -6.19 -3.92
C GLY A 64 -6.02 -4.92 -3.55
N TYR A 65 -4.68 -4.95 -3.43
CA TYR A 65 -3.89 -3.73 -3.16
C TYR A 65 -3.74 -2.82 -4.39
N ARG A 66 -4.24 -3.25 -5.55
CA ARG A 66 -4.20 -2.48 -6.80
C ARG A 66 -5.11 -1.25 -6.77
N THR A 67 -5.98 -1.10 -5.77
CA THR A 67 -7.07 -0.10 -5.86
C THR A 67 -7.43 0.67 -4.58
N ASN A 68 -6.80 0.42 -3.43
CA ASN A 68 -7.13 1.18 -2.22
C ASN A 68 -6.00 2.13 -1.83
N LEU A 69 -6.15 3.38 -2.30
CA LEU A 69 -5.30 4.55 -2.08
C LEU A 69 -5.03 4.91 -0.60
N THR A 70 -5.58 4.18 0.36
CA THR A 70 -5.45 4.54 1.78
C THR A 70 -4.27 3.87 2.47
N GLY A 71 -3.74 2.75 1.94
CA GLY A 71 -2.64 2.01 2.60
C GLY A 71 -2.94 1.59 4.04
N LEU A 72 -4.21 1.68 4.47
CA LEU A 72 -4.64 1.39 5.84
C LEU A 72 -4.77 -0.11 6.01
N ASN A 73 -4.16 -0.64 7.07
CA ASN A 73 -4.37 -2.02 7.49
C ASN A 73 -5.66 -2.16 8.33
N GLU A 74 -6.12 -3.40 8.55
CA GLU A 74 -7.39 -3.66 9.25
C GLU A 74 -7.42 -3.09 10.68
N ASP A 75 -6.30 -3.13 11.40
CA ASP A 75 -6.19 -2.62 12.76
C ASP A 75 -6.24 -1.08 12.81
N GLU A 76 -5.62 -0.41 11.84
CA GLU A 76 -5.68 1.04 11.66
C GLU A 76 -7.11 1.49 11.33
N VAL A 77 -7.80 0.76 10.47
CA VAL A 77 -9.23 0.99 10.17
C VAL A 77 -10.06 0.84 11.44
N ARG A 78 -9.93 -0.25 12.19
CA ARG A 78 -10.68 -0.47 13.45
C ARG A 78 -10.46 0.65 14.47
N THR A 79 -9.22 1.14 14.57
CA THR A 79 -8.87 2.25 15.47
C THR A 79 -9.57 3.55 15.08
N LEU A 80 -9.65 3.85 13.78
CA LEU A 80 -10.35 5.05 13.28
C LEU A 80 -11.85 5.05 13.55
N PHE A 81 -12.48 3.87 13.62
CA PHE A 81 -13.91 3.71 13.91
C PHE A 81 -14.22 3.47 15.40
N THR A 82 -13.25 3.65 16.31
CA THR A 82 -13.49 3.52 17.75
C THR A 82 -14.27 4.72 18.29
N PRO A 83 -15.33 4.51 19.11
CA PRO A 83 -16.26 5.57 19.55
C PRO A 83 -15.64 6.79 20.22
N GLY A 84 -14.43 6.66 20.79
CA GLY A 84 -13.72 7.76 21.46
C GLY A 84 -13.07 8.77 20.51
N ALA A 85 -12.66 8.37 19.31
CA ALA A 85 -11.94 9.26 18.38
C ALA A 85 -12.88 10.24 17.67
N THR A 86 -14.09 9.80 17.32
CA THR A 86 -15.10 10.60 16.63
C THR A 86 -15.84 11.57 17.56
N ALA A 87 -16.02 11.20 18.83
CA ALA A 87 -16.66 12.05 19.84
C ALA A 87 -15.87 13.35 20.10
N VAL A 88 -14.54 13.26 20.25
CA VAL A 88 -13.67 14.42 20.49
C VAL A 88 -13.69 15.40 19.31
N LEU A 89 -13.73 14.88 18.07
CA LEU A 89 -13.76 15.70 16.86
C LEU A 89 -15.12 16.36 16.63
N ALA A 90 -16.22 15.72 17.06
CA ALA A 90 -17.55 16.31 17.05
C ALA A 90 -17.65 17.49 18.03
N ASP A 91 -17.09 17.35 19.24
CA ASP A 91 -17.05 18.41 20.25
C ASP A 91 -16.21 19.63 19.82
N LEU A 92 -15.25 19.44 18.90
CA LEU A 92 -14.42 20.51 18.32
C LEU A 92 -15.08 21.25 17.14
N GLY A 93 -16.35 20.95 16.82
CA GLY A 93 -17.09 21.62 15.74
C GLY A 93 -16.66 21.20 14.32
N ALA A 94 -15.82 20.16 14.19
CA ALA A 94 -15.34 19.62 12.91
C ALA A 94 -16.32 18.62 12.28
N SER A 95 -17.56 18.53 12.78
CA SER A 95 -18.52 17.47 12.46
C SER A 95 -18.74 17.26 10.95
N LYS A 96 -18.86 18.34 10.16
CA LYS A 96 -19.06 18.23 8.70
C LYS A 96 -17.84 17.73 7.94
N ALA A 97 -16.64 18.19 8.32
CA ALA A 97 -15.40 17.76 7.69
C ALA A 97 -15.10 16.29 8.05
N LEU A 98 -15.39 15.91 9.30
CA LEU A 98 -15.30 14.54 9.77
C LEU A 98 -16.26 13.62 9.02
N GLU A 99 -17.52 14.01 8.86
CA GLU A 99 -18.53 13.24 8.14
C GLU A 99 -18.14 13.02 6.66
N ALA A 100 -17.64 14.06 5.99
CA ALA A 100 -17.13 13.95 4.63
C ALA A 100 -15.87 13.07 4.53
N ALA A 101 -14.98 13.13 5.52
CA ALA A 101 -13.79 12.29 5.57
C ALA A 101 -14.16 10.82 5.81
N LEU A 102 -15.08 10.52 6.74
CA LEU A 102 -15.57 9.17 7.01
C LEU A 102 -16.28 8.57 5.81
N LEU A 103 -17.10 9.34 5.08
CA LEU A 103 -17.72 8.90 3.82
C LEU A 103 -16.69 8.52 2.76
N LYS A 104 -15.66 9.35 2.57
CA LYS A 104 -14.56 9.06 1.63
C LYS A 104 -13.76 7.83 2.05
N LEU A 105 -13.58 7.65 3.36
CA LEU A 105 -12.84 6.52 3.92
C LEU A 105 -13.63 5.22 3.74
N LEU A 106 -14.92 5.20 4.06
CA LEU A 106 -15.82 4.07 3.79
C LEU A 106 -15.86 3.70 2.30
N ALA A 107 -15.87 4.69 1.39
CA ALA A 107 -15.82 4.44 -0.04
C ALA A 107 -14.47 3.89 -0.55
N ALA A 108 -13.40 4.09 0.22
CA ALA A 108 -12.06 3.59 -0.08
C ALA A 108 -11.71 2.28 0.63
N LEU A 109 -12.59 1.77 1.50
CA LEU A 109 -12.45 0.45 2.09
C LEU A 109 -12.88 -0.62 1.08
N PRO A 110 -12.20 -1.78 1.03
CA PRO A 110 -12.64 -2.88 0.19
C PRO A 110 -13.97 -3.40 0.72
N SER A 111 -14.97 -3.48 -0.16
CA SER A 111 -16.16 -4.29 0.07
C SER A 111 -15.72 -5.75 0.19
N THR A 112 -15.88 -6.29 1.40
CA THR A 112 -15.69 -7.71 1.75
C THR A 112 -16.27 -8.65 0.72
#